data_AF-A0A447MZP8-F1
#
_entry.id   AF-A0A447MZP8-F1
#
_cell.length_a   1.000
_cell.length_b   1.000
_cell.length_c   1.000
_cell.angle_alpha   90.00
_cell.angle_beta   90.00
_cell.angle_gamma   90.00
#
_symmetry.space_group_name_H-M   'P 1'
#
loop_
_entity.id
_entity.type
_entity.pdbx_description
1 polymer ?
#
loop_
_entity_poly.entity_id
_entity_poly.type
_entity_poly.pdbx_seq_one_letter_code
_entity_poly.pdbx_strand_id
1 'polypeptide(L)'
;MTLTQVGGQWRFTPDADWADGSYTLTVEVQDNAGNVRQSTPLIVTVDTQTSITDITLVNDHGVPDDNLTNSTRPQFEITVPADVNSVQLSIDGAQTG
;
A
#
# COMPACT_ATOMS: atom_id res chain seq x y z
N MET A 1 -9.77 22.90 -4.44
CA MET A 1 -8.35 22.70 -4.77
C MET A 1 -7.66 24.03 -4.63
N THR A 2 -6.88 24.22 -3.56
CA THR A 2 -6.21 25.50 -3.30
C THR A 2 -4.69 25.30 -3.33
N LEU A 3 -4.01 26.04 -4.19
CA LEU A 3 -2.56 26.18 -4.15
C LEU A 3 -2.21 27.27 -3.14
N THR A 4 -1.29 26.96 -2.22
CA THR A 4 -0.80 27.92 -1.23
C THR A 4 0.67 28.22 -1.49
N GLN A 5 1.06 29.49 -1.38
CA GLN A 5 2.46 29.88 -1.53
C GLN A 5 3.06 30.17 -0.15
N VAL A 6 4.11 29.44 0.21
CA VAL A 6 4.83 29.61 1.49
C VAL A 6 6.32 29.72 1.18
N GLY A 7 6.92 30.87 1.51
CA GLY A 7 8.37 31.09 1.30
C GLY A 7 8.83 30.96 -0.15
N GLY A 8 7.97 31.30 -1.12
CA GLY A 8 8.28 31.20 -2.55
C GLY A 8 8.04 29.80 -3.16
N GLN A 9 7.62 28.82 -2.37
CA GLN A 9 7.20 27.50 -2.86
C GLN A 9 5.69 27.39 -2.92
N TRP A 10 5.19 26.82 -4.02
CA TRP A 10 3.78 26.43 -4.15
C TRP A 10 3.57 25.05 -3.53
N ARG A 11 2.52 24.92 -2.72
CA ARG A 11 2.07 23.67 -2.12
C ARG A 11 0.62 23.41 -2.50
N PHE A 12 0.32 22.13 -2.71
CA PHE A 12 -1.00 21.64 -2.99
C PHE A 12 -1.33 20.51 -2.01
N THR A 13 -2.54 20.56 -1.45
CA THR A 13 -3.14 19.47 -0.68
C THR A 13 -4.57 19.31 -1.19
N PRO A 14 -5.00 18.10 -1.57
CA PRO A 14 -6.40 17.85 -1.91
C PRO A 14 -7.35 18.26 -0.78
N ASP A 15 -8.53 18.80 -1.11
CA ASP A 15 -9.52 19.21 -0.09
C ASP A 15 -10.23 18.01 0.56
N ALA A 16 -10.14 16.83 -0.07
CA ALA A 16 -10.67 15.57 0.41
C ALA A 16 -9.67 14.45 0.08
N ASP A 17 -9.75 13.36 0.84
CA ASP A 17 -8.92 12.19 0.63
C ASP A 17 -9.15 11.63 -0.78
N TRP A 18 -8.05 11.27 -1.43
CA TRP A 18 -8.12 10.50 -2.67
C TRP A 18 -8.33 9.03 -2.33
N ALA A 19 -9.20 8.38 -3.08
CA ALA A 19 -9.32 6.94 -3.02
C ALA A 19 -8.04 6.28 -3.56
N ASP A 20 -7.89 4.97 -3.30
CA ASP A 20 -6.79 4.22 -3.88
C ASP A 20 -6.87 4.25 -5.41
N GLY A 21 -5.73 4.45 -6.05
CA GLY A 21 -5.63 4.58 -7.49
C GLY A 21 -4.41 5.32 -7.98
N SER A 22 -4.26 5.38 -9.31
CA SER A 22 -3.20 6.12 -9.97
C SER A 22 -3.71 7.45 -10.51
N TYR A 23 -2.99 8.52 -10.19
CA TYR A 23 -3.31 9.90 -10.51
C TYR A 23 -2.18 10.52 -11.30
N THR A 24 -2.52 11.26 -12.36
CA THR A 24 -1.54 12.03 -13.14
C THR A 24 -1.63 13.50 -12.77
N LEU A 25 -0.54 14.02 -12.22
CA LEU A 25 -0.38 15.43 -11.85
C LEU A 25 0.39 16.17 -12.93
N THR A 26 -0.15 17.31 -13.35
CA THR A 26 0.51 18.29 -14.21
C THR A 26 0.41 19.67 -13.59
N VAL A 27 1.43 20.49 -13.83
CA VAL A 27 1.44 21.89 -13.41
C VAL A 27 1.51 22.76 -14.65
N GLU A 28 0.64 23.75 -14.73
CA GLU A 28 0.71 24.82 -15.71
C GLU A 28 1.14 26.11 -15.01
N VAL A 29 2.08 26.83 -15.61
CA VAL A 29 2.52 28.14 -15.16
C VAL A 29 2.29 29.16 -16.27
N GLN A 30 1.81 30.34 -15.89
CA GLN A 30 1.66 31.49 -16.78
C GLN A 30 2.38 32.68 -16.14
N ASP A 31 3.21 33.39 -16.92
CA ASP A 31 3.83 34.64 -16.48
C ASP A 31 2.99 35.87 -16.84
N ASN A 32 3.37 37.05 -16.31
CA ASN A 32 2.65 38.31 -16.56
C ASN A 32 2.66 38.77 -18.02
N ALA A 33 3.61 38.27 -18.84
CA ALA A 33 3.67 38.55 -20.27
C ALA A 33 2.77 37.60 -21.08
N GLY A 34 2.17 36.60 -20.43
CA GLY A 34 1.26 35.63 -21.03
C GLY A 34 1.93 34.36 -21.54
N ASN A 35 3.22 34.13 -21.26
CA ASN A 35 3.88 32.88 -21.64
C ASN A 35 3.38 31.73 -20.75
N VAL A 36 2.99 30.62 -21.38
CA VAL A 36 2.50 29.42 -20.67
C VAL A 36 3.49 28.28 -20.85
N ARG A 37 3.74 27.51 -19.77
CA ARG A 37 4.48 26.24 -19.81
C ARG A 37 3.81 25.19 -18.93
N GLN A 38 3.97 23.94 -19.31
CA GLN A 38 3.50 22.79 -18.55
C GLN A 38 4.66 21.93 -18.05
N SER A 39 4.48 21.28 -16.91
CA SER A 39 5.43 20.32 -16.37
C SER A 39 5.42 19.01 -17.15
N THR A 40 6.46 18.21 -16.99
CA THR A 40 6.34 16.77 -17.23
C THR A 40 5.32 16.18 -16.25
N PRO A 41 4.48 15.22 -16.66
CA PRO A 41 3.53 14.58 -15.75
C PRO A 41 4.22 13.83 -14.62
N LEU A 42 3.67 13.93 -13.42
CA LEU A 42 4.04 13.11 -12.26
C LEU A 42 2.91 12.10 -12.01
N ILE A 43 3.24 10.81 -12.04
CA ILE A 43 2.29 9.75 -11.67
C ILE A 43 2.40 9.53 -10.17
N VAL A 44 1.27 9.64 -9.47
CA VAL A 44 1.14 9.38 -8.04
C VAL A 44 0.20 8.20 -7.86
N THR A 45 0.60 7.22 -7.07
CA THR A 45 -0.29 6.13 -6.66
C THR A 45 -0.65 6.33 -5.20
N VAL A 46 -1.95 6.40 -4.92
CA VAL A 46 -2.49 6.32 -3.56
C VAL A 46 -2.85 4.88 -3.31
N ASP A 47 -2.30 4.30 -2.26
CA ASP A 47 -2.60 2.95 -1.81
C ASP A 47 -2.65 2.95 -0.29
N THR A 48 -3.86 2.79 0.25
CA THR A 48 -4.16 2.83 1.68
C THR A 48 -4.62 1.48 2.21
N GLN A 49 -4.64 0.45 1.37
CA GLN A 49 -5.15 -0.87 1.71
C GLN A 49 -4.03 -1.89 1.85
N THR A 50 -4.22 -2.81 2.79
CA THR A 50 -3.44 -4.04 2.87
C THR A 50 -4.29 -5.13 3.51
N SER A 51 -3.96 -6.39 3.24
CA SER A 51 -4.69 -7.53 3.80
C SER A 51 -3.82 -8.78 3.87
N ILE A 52 -4.29 -9.79 4.59
CA ILE A 52 -3.77 -11.16 4.47
C ILE A 52 -4.74 -11.91 3.56
N THR A 53 -4.22 -12.53 2.51
CA THR A 53 -5.04 -13.29 1.57
C THR A 53 -5.39 -14.66 2.15
N ASP A 54 -4.39 -15.37 2.68
CA ASP A 54 -4.59 -16.71 3.22
C ASP A 54 -3.49 -17.12 4.21
N ILE A 55 -3.81 -18.08 5.08
CA ILE A 55 -2.84 -18.79 5.93
C ILE A 55 -3.22 -20.27 5.91
N THR A 56 -2.30 -21.12 5.45
CA THR A 56 -2.55 -22.56 5.34
C THR A 56 -1.59 -23.38 6.19
N LEU A 57 -2.09 -24.48 6.75
CA LEU A 57 -1.26 -25.52 7.36
C LEU A 57 -0.78 -26.45 6.24
N VAL A 58 0.50 -26.35 5.88
CA VAL A 58 1.08 -27.08 4.73
C VAL A 58 1.15 -28.58 4.98
N ASN A 59 1.39 -28.99 6.22
CA ASN A 59 1.51 -30.38 6.63
C ASN A 59 0.30 -30.84 7.46
N ASP A 60 -0.90 -30.56 6.96
CA ASP A 60 -2.16 -31.05 7.52
C ASP A 60 -2.27 -32.57 7.27
N HIS A 61 -2.27 -33.37 8.35
CA HIS A 61 -2.12 -34.82 8.25
C HIS A 61 -3.37 -35.53 8.77
N GLY A 62 -3.99 -36.34 7.92
CA GLY A 62 -5.21 -37.07 8.28
C GLY A 62 -6.34 -36.66 7.34
N VAL A 63 -7.29 -35.86 7.83
CA VAL A 63 -8.35 -35.30 7.00
C VAL A 63 -7.87 -33.95 6.45
N PRO A 64 -7.85 -33.74 5.13
CA PRO A 64 -7.44 -32.44 4.58
C PRO A 64 -8.34 -31.30 5.04
N ASP A 65 -7.73 -30.14 5.25
CA ASP A 65 -8.37 -28.86 5.58
C ASP A 65 -9.11 -28.84 6.94
N ASP A 66 -8.84 -29.82 7.82
CA ASP A 66 -9.36 -29.83 9.20
C ASP A 66 -8.39 -29.16 10.19
N ASN A 67 -7.19 -28.79 9.74
CA ASN A 67 -6.12 -28.17 10.51
C ASN A 67 -5.56 -29.05 11.65
N LEU A 68 -5.68 -30.38 11.54
CA LEU A 68 -5.13 -31.34 12.49
C LEU A 68 -3.88 -32.00 11.91
N THR A 69 -2.74 -31.79 12.55
CA THR A 69 -1.48 -32.46 12.18
C THR A 69 -0.88 -33.22 13.34
N ASN A 70 -0.26 -34.36 13.03
CA ASN A 70 0.60 -35.09 13.96
C ASN A 70 2.08 -34.64 13.87
N SER A 71 2.39 -33.61 13.07
CA SER A 71 3.73 -33.02 13.00
C SER A 71 4.00 -32.13 14.21
N THR A 72 5.08 -32.40 14.94
CA THR A 72 5.53 -31.54 16.05
C THR A 72 6.23 -30.26 15.57
N ARG A 73 6.36 -30.08 14.25
CA ARG A 73 6.88 -28.88 13.59
C ARG A 73 5.90 -28.51 12.46
N PRO A 74 4.73 -27.92 12.78
CA PRO A 74 3.79 -27.50 11.77
C PRO A 74 4.44 -26.44 10.86
N GLN A 75 4.17 -26.53 9.56
CA GLN A 75 4.62 -25.57 8.58
C GLN A 75 3.42 -24.78 8.09
N PHE A 76 3.58 -23.46 8.01
CA PHE A 76 2.55 -22.57 7.53
C PHE A 76 3.01 -21.87 6.27
N GLU A 77 2.08 -21.63 5.37
CA GLU A 77 2.27 -20.75 4.22
C GLU A 77 1.33 -19.56 4.37
N ILE A 78 1.86 -18.36 4.20
CA ILE A 78 1.12 -17.10 4.34
C ILE A 78 1.11 -16.44 2.98
N THR A 79 -0.09 -16.20 2.45
CA THR A 79 -0.27 -15.46 1.19
C THR A 79 -0.69 -14.04 1.49
N VAL A 80 0.05 -13.08 0.93
CA VAL A 80 -0.21 -11.63 1.07
C VAL A 80 -0.17 -10.95 -0.30
N PRO A 81 -0.79 -9.76 -0.45
CA PRO A 81 -0.63 -8.92 -1.63
C PRO A 81 0.83 -8.59 -1.95
N ALA A 82 1.11 -8.32 -3.24
CA ALA A 82 2.46 -8.17 -3.76
C ALA A 82 3.22 -6.95 -3.21
N ASP A 83 2.51 -5.95 -2.72
CA ASP A 83 3.00 -4.69 -2.15
C ASP A 83 3.28 -4.77 -0.63
N VAL A 84 3.03 -5.93 0.01
CA VAL A 84 3.37 -6.17 1.41
C VAL A 84 4.88 -6.31 1.59
N ASN A 85 5.45 -5.48 2.47
CA ASN A 85 6.91 -5.43 2.71
C ASN A 85 7.37 -6.27 3.92
N SER A 86 6.46 -6.64 4.81
CA SER A 86 6.80 -7.37 6.04
C SER A 86 5.63 -8.23 6.51
N VAL A 87 5.93 -9.43 6.99
CA VAL A 87 4.98 -10.34 7.63
C VAL A 87 5.52 -10.67 9.02
N GLN A 88 4.66 -10.59 10.04
CA GLN A 88 5.01 -10.96 11.40
C GLN A 88 4.06 -12.05 11.89
N LEU A 89 4.61 -13.17 12.34
CA LEU A 89 3.84 -14.26 12.93
C LEU A 89 3.81 -14.11 14.46
N SER A 90 2.68 -14.47 15.07
CA SER A 90 2.58 -14.63 16.52
C SER A 90 1.95 -15.98 16.84
N ILE A 91 2.51 -16.68 17.83
CA ILE A 91 2.00 -17.95 18.34
C ILE A 91 1.52 -17.70 19.78
N ASP A 92 0.24 -17.95 20.04
CA ASP A 92 -0.39 -17.73 21.35
C ASP A 92 -0.15 -16.32 21.94
N GLY A 93 -0.05 -15.32 21.07
CA GLY A 93 0.24 -13.92 21.43
C GLY A 93 1.73 -13.59 21.63
N ALA A 94 2.63 -14.56 21.54
CA ALA A 94 4.08 -14.30 21.49
C ALA A 94 4.50 -14.04 20.04
N GLN A 95 5.07 -12.87 19.78
CA GLN A 95 5.59 -12.57 18.44
C GLN A 95 6.84 -13.39 18.15
N THR A 96 6.89 -14.03 16.99
CA THR A 96 8.13 -14.63 16.48
C THR A 96 8.91 -13.51 15.81
N GLY A 97 10.08 -13.19 16.37
CA GLY A 97 10.97 -12.13 15.86
C GLY A 97 11.63 -12.47 14.53
#